data_AF-A0A091F7Z9-F1
#
_entry.id   AF-A0A091F7Z9-F1
#
_cell.length_a   1.000
_cell.length_b   1.000
_cell.length_c   1.000
_cell.angle_alpha   90.00
_cell.angle_beta   90.00
_cell.angle_gamma   90.00
#
_symmetry.space_group_name_H-M   'P 1'
#
loop_
_entity.id
_entity.type
_entity.pdbx_description
1 polymer ?
#
loop_
_entity_poly.entity_id
_entity_poly.type
_entity_poly.pdbx_seq_one_letter_code
_entity_poly.pdbx_strand_id
1 'polypeptide(L)'
;MQVNSFQIIIEFELDQQIVFSLGQQLKELQKALNGKLSILNTPRMAAPPTPRALIKSADTILTISLDRLEITTTPLQHIMNNYESCVKFFKSRIESILKILRIEDLNYKSLGVISDIQFPYNEENISGIKVIEPIFDRLINIQRKERDLASFQLLFGFMEKNFYTNYIISGYEIKNIQIPSSPPQNNVGFVAIDTKSIPISESGIGIKIDINNKNKESNKSPFEDANSILDESINKYNSLGEILNLEDFFKCFQQSEKDKLH
;
A
#
# COMPACT_ATOMS: atom_id res chain seq x y z
N MET A 1 6.79 -0.67 -14.54
CA MET A 1 6.65 -0.46 -13.07
C MET A 1 5.30 0.22 -12.82
N GLN A 2 4.62 -0.14 -11.74
CA GLN A 2 3.28 0.35 -11.39
C GLN A 2 3.20 0.66 -9.89
N VAL A 3 2.57 1.77 -9.52
CA VAL A 3 2.23 2.07 -8.13
C VAL A 3 0.77 1.74 -7.89
N ASN A 4 0.53 0.73 -7.05
CA ASN A 4 -0.81 0.22 -6.79
C ASN A 4 -1.57 1.06 -5.78
N SER A 5 -0.87 1.55 -4.76
CA SER A 5 -1.49 2.37 -3.75
C SER A 5 -0.45 3.17 -2.97
N PHE A 6 -0.91 4.34 -2.53
CA PHE A 6 -0.33 5.03 -1.38
C PHE A 6 -1.29 4.93 -0.21
N GLN A 7 -0.75 4.72 0.97
CA GLN A 7 -1.48 4.78 2.22
C GLN A 7 -0.79 5.79 3.12
N ILE A 8 -1.58 6.63 3.79
CA ILE A 8 -1.11 7.48 4.89
C ILE A 8 -1.86 7.05 6.14
N ILE A 9 -1.11 6.81 7.20
CA ILE A 9 -1.62 6.42 8.51
C ILE A 9 -1.26 7.54 9.47
N ILE A 10 -2.26 8.14 10.09
CA ILE A 10 -2.09 9.22 11.07
C ILE A 10 -2.58 8.67 12.40
N GLU A 11 -1.68 8.52 13.36
CA GLU A 11 -1.96 8.09 14.72
C GLU A 11 -2.17 9.31 15.64
N PHE A 12 -3.11 9.20 16.56
CA PHE A 12 -3.47 10.22 17.54
C PHE A 12 -3.61 9.61 18.95
N GLU A 13 -3.76 10.46 19.96
CA GLU A 13 -4.23 10.01 21.27
C GLU A 13 -5.63 9.42 21.19
N LEU A 14 -5.90 8.40 22.01
CA LEU A 14 -7.16 7.68 22.00
C LEU A 14 -8.34 8.66 22.21
N ASP A 15 -9.21 8.75 21.21
CA ASP A 15 -10.43 9.55 21.26
C ASP A 15 -11.66 8.67 21.00
N GLN A 16 -12.41 8.39 22.06
CA GLN A 16 -13.63 7.59 22.01
C GLN A 16 -14.78 8.27 21.24
N GLN A 17 -14.68 9.58 21.02
CA GLN A 17 -15.69 10.40 20.38
C GLN A 17 -15.30 10.82 18.97
N ILE A 18 -14.17 10.35 18.42
CA ILE A 18 -13.64 10.87 17.16
C ILE A 18 -14.64 10.83 15.98
N VAL A 19 -15.45 9.78 15.88
CA VAL A 19 -16.47 9.70 14.82
C VAL A 19 -17.57 10.75 15.00
N PHE A 20 -17.90 11.08 16.25
CA PHE A 20 -18.86 12.14 16.57
C PHE A 20 -18.25 13.53 16.37
N SER A 21 -17.00 13.74 16.80
CA SER A 21 -16.30 15.03 16.65
C SER A 21 -16.06 15.38 15.18
N LEU A 22 -15.83 14.36 14.34
CA LEU A 22 -15.68 14.51 12.88
C LEU A 22 -17.01 14.40 12.11
N GLY A 23 -18.15 14.19 12.77
CA GLY A 23 -19.39 13.78 12.10
C GLY A 23 -19.88 14.73 11.00
N GLN A 24 -19.71 16.05 11.17
CA GLN A 24 -20.05 17.04 10.15
C GLN A 24 -19.02 17.01 9.00
N GLN A 25 -17.74 16.98 9.35
CA GLN A 25 -16.61 16.94 8.42
C GLN A 25 -16.67 15.69 7.54
N LEU A 26 -17.13 14.55 8.08
CA LEU A 26 -17.33 13.32 7.32
C LEU A 26 -18.44 13.44 6.27
N LYS A 27 -19.52 14.16 6.58
CA LYS A 27 -20.59 14.45 5.60
C LYS A 27 -20.10 15.40 4.52
N GLU A 28 -19.30 16.41 4.88
CA GLU A 28 -18.68 17.33 3.92
C GLU A 28 -17.71 16.59 3.02
N LEU A 29 -16.86 15.73 3.59
CA LEU A 29 -15.90 14.93 2.86
C LEU A 29 -16.57 13.90 1.96
N GLN A 30 -17.66 13.27 2.41
CA GLN A 30 -18.47 12.37 1.60
C GLN A 30 -18.94 13.07 0.32
N LYS A 31 -19.42 14.31 0.42
CA LYS A 31 -19.85 15.11 -0.73
C LYS A 31 -18.66 15.46 -1.63
N ALA A 32 -17.55 15.92 -1.05
CA ALA A 32 -16.36 16.32 -1.79
C ALA A 32 -15.73 15.17 -2.59
N LEU A 33 -15.70 13.95 -2.03
CA LEU A 33 -15.14 12.77 -2.68
C LEU A 33 -16.15 12.04 -3.59
N ASN A 34 -17.40 12.49 -3.65
CA ASN A 34 -18.52 11.73 -4.23
C ASN A 34 -18.53 10.27 -3.72
N GLY A 35 -18.29 10.10 -2.41
CA GLY A 35 -18.05 8.82 -1.78
C GLY A 35 -19.27 8.26 -1.04
N LYS A 36 -19.17 7.00 -0.63
CA LYS A 36 -20.12 6.35 0.26
C LYS A 36 -19.57 6.31 1.68
N LEU A 37 -20.25 6.98 2.61
CA LEU A 37 -19.98 6.90 4.04
C LEU A 37 -20.68 5.67 4.64
N SER A 38 -19.93 4.87 5.41
CA SER A 38 -20.43 3.73 6.16
C SER A 38 -19.98 3.86 7.62
N ILE A 39 -20.93 3.86 8.56
CA ILE A 39 -20.64 3.78 9.99
C ILE A 39 -20.75 2.31 10.39
N LEU A 40 -19.70 1.78 11.02
CA LEU A 40 -19.60 0.38 11.40
C LEU A 40 -20.08 0.18 12.84
N ASN A 41 -20.86 -0.87 13.06
CA ASN A 41 -21.33 -1.25 14.41
C ASN A 41 -20.22 -1.99 15.18
N THR A 42 -19.10 -1.31 15.41
CA THR A 42 -17.91 -1.88 16.03
C THR A 42 -18.08 -1.92 17.55
N PRO A 43 -17.93 -3.10 18.20
CA PRO A 43 -18.08 -3.24 19.65
C PRO A 43 -17.16 -2.29 20.42
N ARG A 44 -17.59 -1.85 21.61
CA ARG A 44 -16.76 -0.99 22.48
C ARG A 44 -15.46 -1.67 22.93
N MET A 45 -15.46 -2.99 23.02
CA MET A 45 -14.28 -3.79 23.40
C MET A 45 -13.32 -4.07 22.24
N ALA A 46 -13.67 -3.70 21.00
CA ALA A 46 -12.78 -3.86 19.87
C ALA A 46 -11.51 -3.03 20.08
N ALA A 47 -10.38 -3.52 19.56
CA ALA A 47 -9.11 -2.82 19.68
C ALA A 47 -9.23 -1.38 19.13
N PRO A 48 -8.60 -0.36 19.74
CA PRO A 48 -8.65 1.02 19.27
C PRO A 48 -8.46 1.23 17.76
N PRO A 49 -7.55 0.48 17.10
CA PRO A 49 -7.30 0.63 15.67
C PRO A 49 -8.34 -0.05 14.77
N THR A 50 -9.39 -0.64 15.35
CA THR A 50 -10.48 -1.27 14.59
C THR A 50 -11.32 -0.19 13.92
N PRO A 51 -11.61 -0.31 12.61
CA PRO A 51 -12.42 0.64 11.87
C PRO A 51 -13.80 0.90 12.51
N ARG A 52 -14.22 2.16 12.51
CA ARG A 52 -15.54 2.63 13.01
C ARG A 52 -16.31 3.43 11.99
N ALA A 53 -15.62 4.16 11.13
CA ALA A 53 -16.21 4.80 9.96
C ALA A 53 -15.32 4.56 8.74
N LEU A 54 -15.97 4.46 7.57
CA LEU A 54 -15.29 4.30 6.30
C LEU A 54 -15.96 5.17 5.24
N ILE A 55 -15.16 5.93 4.49
CA ILE A 55 -15.60 6.62 3.28
C ILE A 55 -14.89 5.99 2.09
N LYS A 56 -15.65 5.49 1.12
CA LYS A 56 -15.11 4.90 -0.10
C LYS A 56 -15.53 5.73 -1.32
N SER A 57 -14.56 6.22 -2.08
CA SER A 57 -14.73 6.77 -3.43
C SER A 57 -14.21 5.76 -4.47
N ALA A 58 -14.11 6.20 -5.74
CA ALA A 58 -13.55 5.39 -6.81
C ALA A 58 -12.06 5.08 -6.63
N ASP A 59 -11.30 6.03 -6.09
CA ASP A 59 -9.84 6.00 -5.99
C ASP A 59 -9.32 6.08 -4.56
N THR A 60 -10.17 6.34 -3.57
CA THR A 60 -9.76 6.62 -2.19
C THR A 60 -10.63 5.87 -1.19
N ILE A 61 -10.00 5.30 -0.17
CA ILE A 61 -10.63 4.72 1.00
C ILE A 61 -10.08 5.46 2.22
N LEU A 62 -10.97 6.12 2.95
CA LEU A 62 -10.67 6.68 4.27
C LEU A 62 -11.27 5.75 5.32
N THR A 63 -10.45 5.34 6.27
CA THR A 63 -10.82 4.54 7.44
C THR A 63 -10.53 5.34 8.70
N ILE A 64 -11.48 5.38 9.63
CA ILE A 64 -11.36 6.09 10.90
C ILE A 64 -11.56 5.10 12.04
N SER A 65 -10.62 5.12 12.96
CA SER A 65 -10.54 4.29 14.17
C SER A 65 -10.42 5.22 15.40
N LEU A 66 -10.34 4.67 16.62
CA LEU A 66 -10.28 5.50 17.84
C LEU A 66 -8.94 6.18 18.08
N ASP A 67 -7.89 5.70 17.45
CA ASP A 67 -6.51 6.17 17.65
C ASP A 67 -5.77 6.39 16.33
N ARG A 68 -6.41 6.12 15.18
CA ARG A 68 -5.81 6.41 13.88
C ARG A 68 -6.81 6.68 12.76
N LEU A 69 -6.30 7.38 11.75
CA LEU A 69 -6.93 7.67 10.47
C LEU A 69 -6.04 7.07 9.38
N GLU A 70 -6.64 6.32 8.47
CA GLU A 70 -5.94 5.71 7.34
C GLU A 70 -6.58 6.18 6.04
N ILE A 71 -5.80 6.80 5.15
CA ILE A 71 -6.24 7.14 3.79
C ILE A 71 -5.44 6.29 2.83
N THR A 72 -6.11 5.43 2.09
CA THR A 72 -5.52 4.65 1.00
C THR A 72 -6.02 5.21 -0.32
N THR A 73 -5.11 5.53 -1.22
CA THR A 73 -5.44 6.04 -2.55
C THR A 73 -4.77 5.18 -3.61
N THR A 74 -5.55 4.78 -4.61
CA THR A 74 -5.08 4.08 -5.81
C THR A 74 -4.92 5.10 -6.93
N PRO A 75 -3.70 5.30 -7.47
CA PRO A 75 -3.49 6.21 -8.59
C PRO A 75 -4.31 5.83 -9.82
N LEU A 76 -4.67 6.82 -10.64
CA LEU A 76 -5.32 6.57 -11.92
C LEU A 76 -4.36 5.86 -12.89
N GLN A 77 -4.89 5.06 -13.82
CA GLN A 77 -4.09 4.25 -14.73
C GLN A 77 -3.01 5.03 -15.50
N HIS A 78 -3.32 6.27 -15.93
CA HIS A 78 -2.40 7.09 -16.70
C HIS A 78 -1.24 7.69 -15.89
N ILE A 79 -1.31 7.66 -14.55
CA ILE A 79 -0.22 8.14 -13.67
C ILE A 79 0.52 7.01 -12.96
N MET A 80 -0.06 5.80 -12.87
CA MET A 80 0.45 4.71 -12.05
C MET A 80 1.88 4.27 -12.37
N ASN A 81 2.36 4.55 -13.59
CA ASN A 81 3.70 4.19 -14.06
C ASN A 81 4.78 5.25 -13.76
N ASN A 82 4.45 6.31 -13.03
CA ASN A 82 5.41 7.33 -12.63
C ASN A 82 5.26 7.64 -11.14
N TYR A 83 6.27 7.24 -10.35
CA TYR A 83 6.23 7.34 -8.89
C TYR A 83 6.01 8.77 -8.40
N GLU A 84 6.80 9.73 -8.89
CA GLU A 84 6.68 11.14 -8.49
C GLU A 84 5.31 11.74 -8.83
N SER A 85 4.75 11.39 -9.98
CA SER A 85 3.42 11.83 -10.39
C SER A 85 2.35 11.22 -9.50
N CYS A 86 2.50 9.97 -9.09
CA CYS A 86 1.62 9.35 -8.11
C CYS A 86 1.74 10.01 -6.73
N VAL A 87 2.95 10.37 -6.28
CA VAL A 87 3.15 11.12 -5.03
C VAL A 87 2.46 12.49 -5.10
N LYS A 88 2.59 13.22 -6.21
CA LYS A 88 1.89 14.51 -6.43
C LYS A 88 0.37 14.34 -6.39
N PHE A 89 -0.15 13.31 -7.05
CA PHE A 89 -1.57 12.98 -7.02
C PHE A 89 -2.02 12.67 -5.58
N PHE A 90 -1.29 11.80 -4.89
CA PHE A 90 -1.59 11.41 -3.52
C PHE A 90 -1.57 12.62 -2.57
N LYS A 91 -0.54 13.45 -2.66
CA LYS A 91 -0.40 14.72 -1.91
C LYS A 91 -1.63 15.61 -2.08
N SER A 92 -2.11 15.81 -3.32
CA SER A 92 -3.31 16.60 -3.57
C SER A 92 -4.58 16.02 -2.91
N ARG A 93 -4.70 14.69 -2.87
CA ARG A 93 -5.83 14.00 -2.24
C ARG A 93 -5.78 14.14 -0.73
N ILE A 94 -4.63 13.84 -0.11
CA ILE A 94 -4.50 13.93 1.34
C ILE A 94 -4.68 15.38 1.81
N GLU A 95 -4.13 16.37 1.12
CA GLU A 95 -4.28 17.77 1.54
C GLU A 95 -5.75 18.19 1.57
N SER A 96 -6.53 17.78 0.57
CA SER A 96 -7.97 18.04 0.54
C SER A 96 -8.70 17.35 1.70
N ILE A 97 -8.39 16.08 1.96
CA ILE A 97 -9.04 15.29 3.02
C ILE A 97 -8.71 15.87 4.40
N LEU A 98 -7.43 16.09 4.68
CA LEU A 98 -6.95 16.57 5.98
C LEU A 98 -7.49 17.96 6.31
N LYS A 99 -7.63 18.85 5.30
CA LYS A 99 -8.21 20.18 5.48
C LYS A 99 -9.68 20.12 5.87
N ILE A 100 -10.45 19.25 5.23
CA ILE A 100 -11.88 19.08 5.53
C ILE A 100 -12.06 18.48 6.92
N LEU A 101 -11.25 17.48 7.28
CA LEU A 101 -11.34 16.80 8.56
C LEU A 101 -10.82 17.61 9.75
N ARG A 102 -10.08 18.71 9.50
CA ARG A 102 -9.48 19.54 10.56
C ARG A 102 -8.66 18.73 11.56
N ILE A 103 -7.87 17.79 11.04
CA ILE A 103 -7.10 16.85 11.87
C ILE A 103 -6.05 17.54 12.76
N GLU A 104 -5.74 18.82 12.52
CA GLU A 104 -4.87 19.63 13.39
C GLU A 104 -5.47 19.84 14.79
N ASP A 105 -6.79 19.71 14.93
CA ASP A 105 -7.49 19.78 16.21
C ASP A 105 -7.33 18.48 17.04
N LEU A 106 -6.74 17.43 16.46
CA LEU A 106 -6.51 16.14 17.13
C LEU A 106 -5.09 16.06 17.70
N ASN A 107 -4.95 15.40 18.85
CA ASN A 107 -3.65 15.16 19.48
C ASN A 107 -2.82 14.14 18.69
N TYR A 108 -2.16 14.62 17.64
CA TYR A 108 -1.34 13.87 16.72
C TYR A 108 -0.07 13.28 17.36
N LYS A 109 0.18 11.98 17.12
CA LYS A 109 1.32 11.23 17.66
C LYS A 109 2.34 10.82 16.62
N SER A 110 1.89 10.34 15.47
CA SER A 110 2.78 9.89 14.41
C SER A 110 2.07 9.80 13.08
N LEU A 111 2.84 9.87 12.00
CA LEU A 111 2.40 9.71 10.63
C LEU A 111 3.33 8.73 9.93
N GLY A 112 2.74 7.84 9.15
CA GLY A 112 3.44 6.95 8.23
C GLY A 112 2.85 7.04 6.83
N VAL A 113 3.70 6.92 5.82
CA VAL A 113 3.29 6.72 4.43
C VAL A 113 3.82 5.37 3.96
N ILE A 114 2.92 4.57 3.41
CA ILE A 114 3.24 3.28 2.81
C ILE A 114 2.96 3.37 1.31
N SER A 115 3.94 2.98 0.51
CA SER A 115 3.85 2.98 -0.95
C SER A 115 3.99 1.54 -1.43
N ASP A 116 3.00 1.06 -2.19
CA ASP A 116 2.98 -0.31 -2.75
C ASP A 116 3.32 -0.25 -4.24
N ILE A 117 4.48 -0.77 -4.59
CA ILE A 117 5.08 -0.66 -5.92
C ILE A 117 5.24 -2.06 -6.49
N GLN A 118 4.83 -2.24 -7.73
CA GLN A 118 4.96 -3.49 -8.46
C GLN A 118 5.83 -3.33 -9.69
N PHE A 119 6.61 -4.38 -9.94
CA PHE A 119 7.38 -4.60 -11.14
C PHE A 119 6.83 -5.86 -11.80
N PRO A 120 5.78 -5.74 -12.65
CA PRO A 120 5.23 -6.87 -13.38
C PRO A 120 6.27 -7.54 -14.26
N TYR A 121 6.19 -8.86 -14.34
CA TYR A 121 6.97 -9.69 -15.25
C TYR A 121 6.08 -10.11 -16.42
N ASN A 122 6.58 -9.93 -17.64
CA ASN A 122 5.76 -10.01 -18.86
C ASN A 122 5.47 -11.45 -19.33
N GLU A 123 5.97 -12.48 -18.64
CA GLU A 123 5.78 -13.87 -19.03
C GLU A 123 4.57 -14.48 -18.33
N GLU A 124 3.59 -14.94 -19.12
CA GLU A 124 2.39 -15.59 -18.61
C GLU A 124 2.73 -16.91 -17.89
N ASN A 125 1.92 -17.25 -16.87
CA ASN A 125 2.03 -18.52 -16.13
C ASN A 125 3.33 -18.77 -15.34
N ILE A 126 4.14 -17.74 -15.12
CA ILE A 126 5.27 -17.79 -14.18
C ILE A 126 4.80 -17.38 -12.79
N SER A 127 5.13 -18.16 -11.76
CA SER A 127 4.77 -17.83 -10.38
C SER A 127 5.62 -16.68 -9.84
N GLY A 128 5.05 -15.89 -8.92
CA GLY A 128 5.78 -14.78 -8.28
C GLY A 128 7.06 -15.25 -7.57
N ILE A 129 7.06 -16.50 -7.10
CA ILE A 129 8.26 -17.13 -6.52
C ILE A 129 9.36 -17.31 -7.56
N LYS A 130 9.03 -17.76 -8.78
CA LYS A 130 10.03 -17.88 -9.84
C LYS A 130 10.60 -16.53 -10.25
N VAL A 131 9.78 -15.47 -10.25
CA VAL A 131 10.26 -14.11 -10.54
C VAL A 131 11.25 -13.61 -9.48
N ILE A 132 11.04 -13.95 -8.20
CA ILE A 132 11.87 -13.44 -7.08
C ILE A 132 13.12 -14.30 -6.79
N GLU A 133 13.24 -15.50 -7.38
CA GLU A 133 14.40 -16.40 -7.20
C GLU A 133 15.76 -15.71 -7.41
N PRO A 134 15.97 -14.91 -8.48
CA PRO A 134 17.26 -14.23 -8.69
C PRO A 134 17.61 -13.21 -7.60
N ILE A 135 16.60 -12.56 -7.01
CA ILE A 135 16.80 -11.62 -5.90
C ILE A 135 17.17 -12.40 -4.64
N PHE A 136 16.44 -13.48 -4.33
CA PHE A 136 16.77 -14.38 -3.24
C PHE A 136 18.22 -14.86 -3.37
N ASP A 137 18.59 -15.50 -4.48
CA ASP A 137 19.91 -16.09 -4.70
C ASP A 137 21.07 -15.08 -4.57
N ARG A 138 20.84 -13.79 -4.83
CA ARG A 138 21.84 -12.72 -4.60
C ARG A 138 22.00 -12.35 -3.12
N LEU A 139 20.91 -12.40 -2.36
CA LEU A 139 20.86 -11.96 -0.96
C LEU A 139 21.30 -13.05 0.02
N ILE A 140 21.23 -14.30 -0.40
CA ILE A 140 21.47 -15.45 0.45
C ILE A 140 22.46 -16.41 -0.21
N ASN A 141 23.53 -16.76 0.50
CA ASN A 141 24.50 -17.76 0.04
C ASN A 141 24.03 -19.19 0.36
N ILE A 142 22.75 -19.53 0.15
CA ILE A 142 22.23 -20.87 0.44
C ILE A 142 22.41 -21.78 -0.78
N GLN A 143 23.08 -22.91 -0.57
CA GLN A 143 23.22 -23.95 -1.59
C GLN A 143 21.86 -24.58 -1.90
N ARG A 144 21.37 -24.39 -3.14
CA ARG A 144 20.05 -24.86 -3.60
C ARG A 144 20.06 -26.20 -4.34
N LYS A 145 21.19 -26.91 -4.36
CA LYS A 145 21.25 -28.21 -5.04
C LYS A 145 20.15 -29.11 -4.44
N GLU A 146 19.13 -29.40 -5.25
CA GLU A 146 17.93 -30.19 -4.90
C GLU A 146 16.89 -29.49 -3.98
N ARG A 147 16.85 -28.14 -3.91
CA ARG A 147 15.85 -27.39 -3.12
C ARG A 147 15.09 -26.35 -3.94
N ASP A 148 13.77 -26.41 -3.86
CA ASP A 148 12.87 -25.41 -4.44
C ASP A 148 12.59 -24.26 -3.46
N LEU A 149 12.45 -23.04 -3.98
CA LEU A 149 12.01 -21.89 -3.19
C LEU A 149 10.49 -22.02 -2.96
N ALA A 150 10.06 -22.12 -1.70
CA ALA A 150 8.65 -22.29 -1.35
C ALA A 150 7.95 -20.96 -0.99
N SER A 151 8.71 -19.96 -0.54
CA SER A 151 8.24 -18.61 -0.24
C SER A 151 9.43 -17.67 -0.06
N PHE A 152 9.26 -16.39 -0.36
CA PHE A 152 10.28 -15.37 -0.09
C PHE A 152 9.64 -14.06 0.38
N GLN A 153 10.14 -13.55 1.49
CA GLN A 153 9.87 -12.21 1.98
C GLN A 153 11.15 -11.69 2.65
N LEU A 154 11.63 -10.54 2.20
CA LEU A 154 12.71 -9.81 2.85
C LEU A 154 12.14 -8.54 3.48
N LEU A 155 12.35 -8.38 4.79
CA LEU A 155 12.01 -7.18 5.55
C LEU A 155 13.27 -6.67 6.25
N PHE A 156 13.57 -5.40 6.07
CA PHE A 156 14.60 -4.70 6.82
C PHE A 156 14.20 -3.24 6.97
N GLY A 157 14.75 -2.58 7.99
CA GLY A 157 14.45 -1.20 8.28
C GLY A 157 15.65 -0.42 8.76
N PHE A 158 15.64 0.87 8.49
CA PHE A 158 16.67 1.82 8.87
C PHE A 158 16.05 2.98 9.63
N MET A 159 16.84 3.58 10.52
CA MET A 159 16.51 4.86 11.15
C MET A 159 17.48 5.91 10.61
N GLU A 160 16.99 6.85 9.82
CA GLU A 160 17.80 7.89 9.18
C GLU A 160 17.04 9.21 9.19
N LYS A 161 17.72 10.33 9.50
CA LYS A 161 17.12 11.67 9.50
C LYS A 161 15.79 11.75 10.28
N ASN A 162 15.67 11.00 11.38
CA ASN A 162 14.46 10.89 12.22
C ASN A 162 13.25 10.18 11.58
N PHE A 163 13.45 9.47 10.46
CA PHE A 163 12.45 8.58 9.88
C PHE A 163 12.83 7.12 10.11
N TYR A 164 11.84 6.30 10.44
CA TYR A 164 11.93 4.87 10.25
C TYR A 164 11.48 4.55 8.84
N THR A 165 12.35 3.91 8.08
CA THR A 165 12.04 3.40 6.75
C THR A 165 12.11 1.89 6.77
N ASN A 166 11.02 1.21 6.46
CA ASN A 166 10.96 -0.23 6.27
C ASN A 166 10.78 -0.54 4.78
N TYR A 167 11.54 -1.53 4.31
CA TYR A 167 11.39 -2.09 2.97
C TYR A 167 10.90 -3.52 3.08
N ILE A 168 9.84 -3.87 2.35
CA ILE A 168 9.38 -5.25 2.19
C ILE A 168 9.46 -5.62 0.72
N ILE A 169 10.21 -6.68 0.42
CA ILE A 169 10.36 -7.21 -0.93
C ILE A 169 9.77 -8.61 -0.97
N SER A 170 8.95 -8.89 -1.97
CA SER A 170 8.28 -10.17 -2.14
C SER A 170 7.97 -10.44 -3.60
N GLY A 171 7.81 -11.72 -3.96
CA GLY A 171 7.17 -12.09 -5.23
C GLY A 171 5.65 -12.02 -5.09
N TYR A 172 4.96 -11.52 -6.11
CA TYR A 172 3.49 -11.55 -6.15
C TYR A 172 2.99 -12.33 -7.36
N GLU A 173 1.78 -12.87 -7.23
CA GLU A 173 1.03 -13.47 -8.34
C GLU A 173 -0.44 -13.06 -8.22
N ILE A 174 -1.06 -12.81 -9.36
CA ILE A 174 -2.48 -12.49 -9.52
C ILE A 174 -3.11 -13.61 -10.34
N LYS A 175 -4.26 -14.08 -9.86
CA LYS A 175 -5.10 -15.07 -10.54
C LYS A 175 -6.52 -14.52 -10.63
N ASN A 176 -7.08 -14.51 -11.83
CA ASN A 176 -8.46 -14.08 -12.05
C ASN A 176 -9.39 -15.27 -11.85
N ILE A 177 -10.16 -15.23 -10.76
CA ILE A 177 -11.06 -16.31 -10.39
C ILE A 177 -12.49 -15.88 -10.70
N GLN A 178 -13.14 -16.55 -11.66
CA GLN A 178 -14.56 -16.38 -11.91
C GLN A 178 -15.36 -17.30 -10.98
N ILE A 179 -16.14 -16.71 -10.08
CA ILE A 179 -17.05 -17.46 -9.23
C ILE A 179 -18.34 -17.69 -10.03
N PRO A 180 -18.76 -18.94 -10.27
CA PRO A 180 -19.99 -19.22 -11.00
C PRO A 180 -21.20 -18.67 -10.23
N SER A 181 -22.10 -17.99 -10.95
CA SER A 181 -23.29 -17.32 -10.41
C SER A 181 -24.38 -18.27 -9.88
N SER A 182 -24.23 -19.57 -10.10
CA SER A 182 -25.13 -20.60 -9.57
C SER A 182 -24.31 -21.75 -9.02
N PRO A 183 -24.54 -22.16 -7.76
CA PRO A 183 -23.92 -23.39 -7.27
C PRO A 183 -24.36 -24.56 -8.17
N PRO A 184 -23.48 -25.53 -8.47
CA PRO A 184 -23.90 -26.72 -9.21
C PRO A 184 -25.10 -27.35 -8.49
N GLN A 185 -26.09 -27.81 -9.26
CA GLN A 185 -27.46 -28.14 -8.82
C GLN A 185 -27.57 -29.13 -7.63
N ASN A 186 -26.46 -29.75 -7.22
CA ASN A 186 -26.39 -30.72 -6.13
C ASN A 186 -25.60 -30.24 -4.88
N ASN A 187 -25.05 -29.03 -4.86
CA ASN A 187 -24.29 -28.49 -3.72
C ASN A 187 -24.90 -27.19 -3.19
N VAL A 188 -25.83 -27.30 -2.26
CA VAL A 188 -26.14 -26.20 -1.34
C VAL A 188 -25.00 -26.11 -0.34
N GLY A 189 -23.98 -25.32 -0.66
CA GLY A 189 -22.79 -25.15 0.18
C GLY A 189 -21.52 -25.00 -0.63
N PHE A 190 -20.56 -24.27 -0.04
CA PHE A 190 -19.17 -24.02 -0.43
C PHE A 190 -18.74 -24.42 -1.86
N VAL A 191 -18.36 -23.43 -2.67
CA VAL A 191 -17.62 -23.64 -3.92
C VAL A 191 -16.14 -23.83 -3.59
N ALA A 192 -15.63 -25.05 -3.72
CA ALA A 192 -14.19 -25.30 -3.62
C ALA A 192 -13.49 -24.76 -4.87
N ILE A 193 -12.44 -23.97 -4.66
CA ILE A 193 -11.65 -23.36 -5.74
C ILE A 193 -10.28 -24.02 -5.72
N ASP A 194 -9.94 -24.79 -6.76
CA ASP A 194 -8.58 -25.30 -6.95
C ASP A 194 -7.72 -24.19 -7.58
N THR A 195 -6.85 -23.58 -6.78
CA THR A 195 -5.98 -22.50 -7.21
C THR A 195 -4.85 -22.98 -8.15
N LYS A 196 -4.59 -24.28 -8.24
CA LYS A 196 -3.57 -24.85 -9.13
C LYS A 196 -4.07 -24.93 -10.59
N SER A 197 -5.37 -25.08 -10.80
CA SER A 197 -5.97 -25.14 -12.14
C SER A 197 -6.22 -23.76 -12.76
N ILE A 198 -6.00 -22.68 -12.00
CA ILE A 198 -6.29 -21.32 -12.45
C ILE A 198 -4.98 -20.69 -12.97
N PRO A 199 -4.95 -20.22 -14.23
CA PRO A 199 -3.76 -19.61 -14.80
C PRO A 199 -3.39 -18.34 -14.05
N ILE A 200 -2.08 -18.07 -14.00
CA ILE A 200 -1.55 -16.83 -13.42
C ILE A 200 -1.71 -15.75 -14.47
N SER A 201 -2.49 -14.72 -14.14
CA SER A 201 -2.74 -13.59 -15.06
C SER A 201 -1.61 -12.58 -15.04
N GLU A 202 -0.95 -12.42 -13.89
CA GLU A 202 0.20 -11.54 -13.72
C GLU A 202 1.06 -12.07 -12.58
N SER A 203 2.37 -11.91 -12.68
CA SER A 203 3.28 -12.07 -11.56
C SER A 203 4.39 -11.04 -11.64
N GLY A 204 5.12 -10.86 -10.55
CA GLY A 204 6.15 -9.85 -10.52
C GLY A 204 6.78 -9.71 -9.14
N ILE A 205 7.43 -8.57 -8.95
CA ILE A 205 8.06 -8.21 -7.69
C ILE A 205 7.29 -7.07 -7.05
N GLY A 206 6.90 -7.27 -5.81
CA GLY A 206 6.26 -6.27 -4.97
C GLY A 206 7.26 -5.68 -4.01
N ILE A 207 7.32 -4.35 -3.96
CA ILE A 207 8.14 -3.57 -3.03
C ILE A 207 7.21 -2.64 -2.26
N LYS A 208 7.21 -2.77 -0.94
CA LYS A 208 6.57 -1.81 -0.05
C LYS A 208 7.61 -0.94 0.62
N ILE A 209 7.46 0.38 0.49
CA ILE A 209 8.25 1.37 1.21
C ILE A 209 7.34 1.98 2.28
N ASP A 210 7.65 1.75 3.55
CA ASP A 210 6.93 2.31 4.71
C ASP A 210 7.85 3.30 5.43
N ILE A 211 7.50 4.59 5.41
CA ILE A 211 8.26 5.66 6.04
C ILE A 211 7.39 6.31 7.11
N ASN A 212 7.85 6.35 8.36
CA ASN A 212 7.12 6.97 9.46
C ASN A 212 8.02 7.75 10.42
N ASN A 213 7.42 8.65 11.20
CA ASN A 213 8.10 9.56 12.13
C ASN A 213 7.92 9.19 13.62
N LYS A 214 7.59 7.92 13.95
CA LYS A 214 7.16 7.50 15.29
C LYS A 214 8.06 7.90 16.47
N ASN A 215 9.34 8.22 16.23
CA ASN A 215 10.28 8.64 17.28
C ASN A 215 10.84 10.07 17.09
N LYS A 216 10.10 10.99 16.45
CA LYS A 216 10.47 12.41 16.49
C LYS A 216 10.19 13.01 17.88
N GLU A 217 11.18 13.69 18.44
CA GLU A 217 11.04 14.42 19.72
C GLU A 217 10.01 15.56 19.66
N SER A 218 9.83 16.16 18.48
CA SER A 218 8.75 17.10 18.22
C SER A 218 8.17 16.87 16.83
N ASN A 219 6.93 16.40 16.81
CA ASN A 219 6.11 16.45 15.62
C ASN A 219 5.73 17.89 15.33
N LYS A 220 5.67 18.25 14.05
CA LYS A 220 5.20 19.57 13.64
C LYS A 220 3.68 19.55 13.54
N SER A 221 3.13 19.79 12.35
CA SER A 221 1.75 19.47 12.02
C SER A 221 1.69 18.19 11.18
N PRO A 222 0.55 17.48 11.19
CA PRO A 222 0.32 16.35 10.29
C PRO A 222 0.54 16.70 8.80
N PHE A 223 0.24 17.95 8.39
CA PHE A 223 0.48 18.40 7.01
C PHE A 223 1.96 18.52 6.69
N GLU A 224 2.74 19.14 7.57
CA GLU A 224 4.17 19.32 7.36
C GLU A 224 4.90 17.97 7.40
N ASP A 225 4.53 17.08 8.31
CA ASP A 225 5.11 15.75 8.38
C ASP A 225 4.69 14.88 7.18
N ALA A 226 3.43 14.95 6.72
CA ALA A 226 3.00 14.27 5.51
C ALA A 226 3.83 14.71 4.29
N ASN A 227 4.04 16.02 4.14
CA ASN A 227 4.86 16.55 3.05
C ASN A 227 6.31 16.08 3.15
N SER A 228 6.91 16.19 4.33
CA SER A 228 8.29 15.76 4.54
C SER A 228 8.48 14.27 4.30
N ILE A 229 7.52 13.43 4.71
CA ILE A 229 7.59 11.98 4.52
C ILE A 229 7.39 11.62 3.03
N LEU A 230 6.51 12.31 2.31
CA LEU A 230 6.31 12.09 0.88
C LEU A 230 7.53 12.50 0.06
N ASP A 231 8.19 13.61 0.43
CA ASP A 231 9.43 14.03 -0.21
C ASP A 231 10.55 13.00 0.06
N GLU A 232 10.65 12.48 1.29
CA GLU A 232 11.60 11.41 1.61
C GLU A 232 11.26 10.11 0.87
N SER A 233 9.98 9.81 0.66
CA SER A 233 9.51 8.66 -0.12
C SER A 233 10.00 8.70 -1.56
N ILE A 234 10.02 9.87 -2.20
CA ILE A 234 10.60 10.05 -3.53
C ILE A 234 12.10 9.74 -3.50
N ASN A 235 12.83 10.27 -2.51
CA ASN A 235 14.27 10.03 -2.37
C ASN A 235 14.56 8.53 -2.21
N LYS A 236 13.83 7.85 -1.33
CA LYS A 236 13.98 6.41 -1.06
C LYS A 236 13.59 5.54 -2.25
N TYR A 237 12.60 5.95 -3.03
CA TYR A 237 12.27 5.28 -4.29
C TYR A 237 13.41 5.40 -5.30
N ASN A 238 13.95 6.61 -5.48
CA ASN A 238 15.02 6.88 -6.44
C ASN A 238 16.34 6.13 -6.11
N SER A 239 16.57 5.83 -4.82
CA SER A 239 17.73 5.04 -4.38
C SER A 239 17.47 3.55 -4.20
N LEU A 240 16.29 3.02 -4.56
CA LEU A 240 15.96 1.59 -4.40
C LEU A 240 16.99 0.67 -5.06
N GLY A 241 17.46 0.99 -6.27
CA GLY A 241 18.42 0.15 -6.99
C GLY A 241 19.72 -0.05 -6.20
N GLU A 242 20.23 1.02 -5.61
CA GLU A 242 21.43 1.03 -4.77
C GLU A 242 21.18 0.31 -3.43
N ILE A 243 20.11 0.69 -2.71
CA ILE A 243 19.76 0.15 -1.39
C ILE A 243 19.59 -1.37 -1.46
N LEU A 244 19.00 -1.87 -2.54
CA LEU A 244 18.73 -3.28 -2.72
C LEU A 244 19.89 -4.05 -3.37
N ASN A 245 20.91 -3.35 -3.86
CA ASN A 245 21.94 -3.91 -4.74
C ASN A 245 21.33 -4.64 -5.96
N LEU A 246 20.29 -4.03 -6.54
CA LEU A 246 19.47 -4.56 -7.63
C LEU A 246 19.44 -3.64 -8.86
N GLU A 247 20.37 -2.70 -9.00
CA GLU A 247 20.40 -1.76 -10.12
C GLU A 247 20.29 -2.47 -11.48
N ASP A 248 21.11 -3.49 -11.71
CA ASP A 248 21.09 -4.24 -12.98
C ASP A 248 19.82 -5.06 -13.16
N PHE A 249 19.21 -5.49 -12.05
CA PHE A 249 17.93 -6.19 -12.08
C PHE A 249 16.81 -5.25 -12.53
N PHE A 250 16.72 -4.04 -11.97
CA PHE A 250 15.70 -3.06 -12.36
C PHE A 250 15.93 -2.52 -13.79
N LYS A 251 17.18 -2.40 -14.25
CA LYS A 251 17.48 -2.05 -15.65
C LYS A 251 16.86 -3.04 -16.64
N CYS A 252 16.90 -4.35 -16.35
CA CYS A 252 16.27 -5.37 -17.19
C CYS A 252 14.75 -5.21 -17.31
N PHE A 253 14.06 -4.84 -16.22
CA PHE A 253 12.61 -4.57 -16.27
C PHE A 253 12.29 -3.30 -17.05
N GLN A 254 13.09 -2.23 -16.90
CA GLN A 254 12.92 -0.96 -17.61
C GLN A 254 13.21 -1.06 -19.12
N GLN A 255 14.14 -1.92 -19.54
CA GLN A 255 14.47 -2.14 -20.96
C GLN A 255 13.29 -2.76 -21.72
N SER A 256 12.59 -3.72 -21.09
CA SER A 256 11.43 -4.41 -21.69
C SER A 256 10.23 -3.50 -21.97
N GLU A 257 10.13 -2.34 -21.31
CA GLU A 257 9.08 -1.34 -21.57
C GLU A 257 9.43 -0.43 -22.77
N LYS A 258 10.73 -0.19 -23.05
CA LYS A 258 11.16 0.61 -24.21
C LYS A 258 11.01 -0.15 -25.52
N ASP A 259 11.26 -1.46 -25.51
CA ASP A 259 11.15 -2.31 -26.69
C ASP A 259 9.69 -2.57 -27.13
N LYS A 260 8.69 -2.19 -26.31
CA LYS A 260 7.26 -2.22 -26.66
C LYS A 260 6.74 -0.92 -27.31
N LEU A 261 7.57 0.12 -27.37
CA LEU A 261 7.23 1.43 -27.96
C LEU A 261 7.91 1.65 -29.32
N HIS A 262 8.55 0.63 -29.88
CA HIS A 262 9.17 0.58 -31.21
C HIS A 262 8.64 -0.61 -31.99
#